data_AF-A0A3C1FIN8-F1
#
_entry.id   AF-A0A3C1FIN8-F1
#
_cell.length_a   1.000
_cell.length_b   1.000
_cell.length_c   1.000
_cell.angle_alpha   90.00
_cell.angle_beta   90.00
_cell.angle_gamma   90.00
#
_symmetry.space_group_name_H-M   'P 1'
#
loop_
_entity.id
_entity.type
_entity.pdbx_description
1 polymer ?
#
loop_
_entity_poly.entity_id
_entity_poly.type
_entity_poly.pdbx_seq_one_letter_code
_entity_poly.pdbx_strand_id
1 'polypeptide(L)' 'LTDNRIFKQRNVDIGVVSLDDALDWGFTGVMLRGSGVAWDLRRAQPYECYSDLEFQVPIGKNGDC' A
#
# COMPACT_ATOMS: atom_id res chain seq x y z
N LEU A 1 16.78 -9.30 3.96
CA LEU A 1 15.49 -10.01 3.84
C LEU A 1 14.94 -9.98 2.42
N THR A 2 15.02 -8.84 1.74
CA THR A 2 14.39 -8.57 0.45
C THR A 2 14.76 -9.51 -0.70
N ASP A 3 15.95 -10.14 -0.70
CA ASP A 3 16.39 -11.06 -1.76
C ASP A 3 16.42 -12.54 -1.36
N ASN A 4 15.91 -12.89 -0.18
CA ASN A 4 15.84 -14.28 0.22
C ASN A 4 14.73 -15.01 -0.56
N ARG A 5 15.11 -16.07 -1.28
CA ARG A 5 14.18 -16.91 -2.06
C ARG A 5 13.06 -17.49 -1.21
N ILE A 6 13.34 -17.93 0.01
CA ILE A 6 12.33 -18.50 0.91
C ILE A 6 11.34 -17.42 1.34
N PHE A 7 11.81 -16.18 1.54
CA PHE A 7 10.96 -15.06 1.93
C PHE A 7 10.05 -14.61 0.78
N LYS A 8 10.57 -14.58 -0.46
CA LYS A 8 9.77 -14.29 -1.65
C LYS A 8 8.69 -15.35 -1.89
N GLN A 9 9.01 -16.64 -1.79
CA GLN A 9 8.02 -17.72 -1.96
C GLN A 9 6.88 -17.71 -0.92
N ARG A 10 7.08 -17.04 0.22
CA ARG A 10 6.11 -17.00 1.33
C ARG A 10 5.24 -15.77 1.34
N ASN A 11 5.54 -14.76 0.51
CA ASN A 11 4.82 -13.49 0.50
C ASN A 11 4.41 -13.02 -0.90
N VAL A 12 5.13 -13.42 -1.95
CA VAL A 12 4.74 -13.14 -3.35
C VAL A 12 3.54 -14.01 -3.73
N ASP A 13 2.52 -13.39 -4.31
CA ASP A 13 1.24 -14.00 -4.74
C ASP A 13 0.36 -14.56 -3.61
N ILE A 14 0.63 -14.21 -2.35
CA ILE A 14 -0.17 -14.65 -1.19
C ILE A 14 -0.98 -13.46 -0.66
N GLY A 15 -2.29 -13.68 -0.45
CA GLY A 15 -3.16 -12.65 0.11
C GLY A 15 -3.47 -11.51 -0.88
N VAL A 16 -3.49 -11.81 -2.19
CA VAL A 16 -3.82 -10.84 -3.24
C VAL A 16 -5.22 -10.29 -3.03
N VAL A 17 -5.32 -8.99 -2.75
CA VAL A 17 -6.59 -8.26 -2.62
C VAL A 17 -6.81 -7.40 -3.86
N SER A 18 -8.00 -7.50 -4.45
CA SER A 18 -8.39 -6.64 -5.56
C SER A 18 -8.72 -5.22 -5.08
N LEU A 19 -8.62 -4.23 -5.96
CA LEU A 19 -8.90 -2.83 -5.61
C LEU A 19 -10.36 -2.65 -5.13
N ASP A 20 -11.29 -3.34 -5.76
CA ASP A 20 -12.72 -3.28 -5.44
C ASP A 20 -12.99 -3.90 -4.06
N ASP A 21 -12.43 -5.09 -3.78
CA ASP A 21 -12.56 -5.73 -2.46
C ASP A 21 -11.94 -4.88 -1.35
N ALA A 22 -10.81 -4.21 -1.63
CA ALA A 22 -10.14 -3.35 -0.67
C ALA A 22 -10.98 -2.11 -0.31
N LEU A 23 -11.73 -1.56 -1.26
CA LEU A 23 -12.64 -0.45 -1.02
C LEU A 23 -13.92 -0.91 -0.31
N ASP A 24 -14.50 -2.02 -0.75
CA ASP A 24 -15.74 -2.57 -0.17
C ASP A 24 -15.56 -3.02 1.28
N TRP A 25 -14.39 -3.57 1.62
CA TRP A 25 -14.08 -4.00 2.99
C TRP A 25 -13.54 -2.86 3.87
N GLY A 26 -13.40 -1.65 3.31
CA GLY A 26 -12.93 -0.48 4.05
C GLY A 26 -11.48 -0.60 4.51
N PHE A 27 -10.61 -1.25 3.73
CA PHE A 27 -9.19 -1.28 4.04
C PHE A 27 -8.57 0.11 3.99
N THR A 28 -7.54 0.34 4.81
CA THR A 28 -6.90 1.66 4.94
C THR A 28 -5.37 1.56 4.89
N GLY A 29 -4.71 2.67 4.56
CA GLY A 29 -3.25 2.78 4.64
C GLY A 29 -2.48 1.87 3.69
N VAL A 30 -1.60 1.00 4.24
CA VAL A 30 -0.68 0.16 3.46
C VAL A 30 -1.44 -0.85 2.60
N MET A 31 -2.59 -1.36 3.06
CA MET A 31 -3.36 -2.37 2.30
C MET A 31 -3.97 -1.78 1.02
N LEU A 32 -4.47 -0.54 1.08
CA LEU A 32 -4.92 0.21 -0.11
C LEU A 32 -3.75 0.54 -1.04
N ARG A 33 -2.62 0.99 -0.47
CA ARG A 33 -1.42 1.33 -1.24
C ARG A 33 -0.79 0.12 -1.92
N GLY A 34 -0.81 -1.04 -1.27
CA GLY A 34 -0.31 -2.31 -1.83
C GLY A 34 -1.16 -2.79 -3.00
N SER A 35 -2.48 -2.55 -2.92
CA SER A 35 -3.47 -2.91 -3.95
C SER A 35 -3.57 -1.87 -5.09
N GLY A 36 -2.64 -0.91 -5.17
CA GLY A 36 -2.58 0.07 -6.26
C GLY A 36 -3.36 1.36 -6.03
N VAL A 37 -4.03 1.53 -4.88
CA VAL A 37 -4.75 2.78 -4.57
C VAL A 37 -3.78 3.79 -3.98
N ALA A 38 -3.61 4.93 -4.66
CA ALA A 38 -2.80 6.05 -4.19
C ALA A 38 -3.51 6.84 -3.07
N TRP A 39 -3.89 6.17 -1.98
CA TRP A 39 -4.61 6.76 -0.86
C TRP A 39 -3.69 6.94 0.34
N ASP A 40 -3.38 8.20 0.67
CA ASP A 40 -2.64 8.57 1.87
C ASP A 40 -3.18 9.89 2.42
N LEU A 41 -3.66 9.87 3.67
CA LEU A 41 -4.22 11.03 4.34
C LEU A 41 -3.23 12.19 4.42
N ARG A 42 -1.92 11.91 4.52
CA ARG A 42 -0.88 12.95 4.61
C ARG A 42 -0.76 13.79 3.33
N ARG A 43 -1.23 13.27 2.19
CA ARG A 43 -1.30 14.00 0.91
C ARG A 43 -2.71 14.40 0.52
N ALA A 44 -3.70 13.55 0.75
CA ALA A 44 -5.08 13.81 0.34
C ALA A 44 -5.81 14.79 1.28
N GLN A 45 -5.49 14.78 2.57
CA GLN A 45 -6.03 15.68 3.59
C GLN A 45 -4.89 16.09 4.54
N PRO A 46 -3.92 16.89 4.04
CA PRO A 46 -2.74 17.24 4.81
C PRO A 46 -3.12 17.95 6.10
N TYR A 47 -2.53 17.50 7.20
CA TYR A 47 -2.66 18.09 8.52
C TYR A 47 -1.28 18.53 9.03
N GLU A 48 -1.26 19.49 9.95
CA GLU A 48 -0.04 20.03 10.55
C GLU A 48 0.99 20.49 9.48
N CYS A 49 2.20 19.93 9.52
CA CYS A 49 3.34 20.33 8.69
C CYS A 49 3.55 19.38 7.48
N TYR A 50 2.62 18.45 7.22
CA TYR A 50 2.79 17.48 6.11
C TYR A 50 2.62 18.12 4.73
N SER A 51 2.05 19.32 4.63
CA SER A 51 2.01 20.10 3.39
C SER A 51 3.38 20.61 2.95
N ASP A 52 4.29 20.81 3.91
CA ASP A 52 5.58 21.46 3.69
C ASP A 52 6.71 20.45 3.51
N LEU A 53 6.40 19.15 3.66
CA LEU A 53 7.34 18.06 3.52
C LEU A 53 7.19 17.37 2.16
N GLU A 54 8.27 17.33 1.39
CA GLU A 54 8.30 16.65 0.11
C GLU A 54 8.66 15.16 0.31
N PHE A 55 7.66 14.28 0.22
CA PHE A 55 7.87 12.83 0.27
C PHE A 55 7.04 12.10 -0.80
N GLN A 56 7.56 10.96 -1.26
CA GLN A 56 6.87 10.07 -2.20
C GLN A 56 6.20 8.93 -1.43
N VAL A 57 4.92 8.69 -1.75
CA VAL A 57 4.15 7.58 -1.18
C VAL A 57 4.39 6.34 -2.05
N PRO A 58 4.97 5.25 -1.51
CA PRO A 58 5.15 4.03 -2.28
C PRO A 58 3.79 3.37 -2.54
N ILE A 59 3.56 3.00 -3.79
CA ILE A 59 2.36 2.31 -4.26
C ILE A 59 2.80 0.94 -4.77
N GLY A 60 2.21 -0.12 -4.23
CA GLY A 60 2.36 -1.49 -4.70
C GLY A 60 1.49 -1.73 -5.94
N LYS A 61 1.91 -2.63 -6.81
CA LYS A 61 1.17 -2.98 -8.04
C LYS A 61 0.35 -4.26 -7.92
N ASN A 62 0.75 -5.17 -7.04
CA ASN A 62 0.27 -6.56 -7.07
C ASN A 62 -0.64 -6.90 -5.88
N GLY A 63 -0.78 -6.03 -4.87
CA GLY A 63 -1.58 -6.33 -3.69
C GLY A 63 -1.07 -7.51 -2.86
N ASP A 64 0.20 -7.87 -2.99
CA ASP A 64 0.87 -8.96 -2.27
C ASP A 64 1.58 -8.48 -1.00
N CYS A 65 1.96 -9.45 -0.14
CA CYS A 65 2.55 -9.21 1.18
C CYS A 65 4.01 -8.72 1.16
#